data_AF-K1TNA7-F1
#
_entry.id   AF-K1TNA7-F1
#
_cell.length_a   1.000
_cell.length_b   1.000
_cell.length_c   1.000
_cell.angle_alpha   90.00
_cell.angle_beta   90.00
_cell.angle_gamma   90.00
#
_symmetry.space_group_name_H-M   'P 1'
#
loop_
_entity.id
_entity.type
_entity.pdbx_description
1 polymer ?
#
loop_
_entity_poly.entity_id
_entity_poly.type
_entity_poly.pdbx_seq_one_letter_code
_entity_poly.pdbx_strand_id
1 'polypeptide(L)' 'MDYSKLIKSYIENEIETINKIDVDQINAALNLLEVGIKREATVYVFGNGGSAATASHIQNDFNKGISEHIKEKFRFLCLN' A
#
# COMPACT_ATOMS: atom_id res chain seq x y z
N MET A 1 28.10 12.24 19.17
CA MET A 1 27.43 10.94 19.33
C MET A 1 27.47 10.24 17.99
N ASP A 2 27.91 8.98 17.93
CA ASP A 2 27.95 8.21 16.68
C ASP A 2 26.73 7.28 16.60
N TYR A 3 25.85 7.52 15.63
CA TYR A 3 24.63 6.74 15.41
C TYR A 3 24.78 5.65 14.34
N SER A 4 25.98 5.48 13.76
CA SER A 4 26.19 4.58 12.61
C SER A 4 25.74 3.15 12.89
N LYS A 5 25.90 2.67 14.13
CA LYS A 5 25.43 1.33 14.54
C LYS A 5 23.91 1.21 14.56
N LEU A 6 23.21 2.24 15.06
CA LEU A 6 21.74 2.25 15.11
C LEU A 6 21.15 2.28 13.70
N ILE A 7 21.71 3.12 12.82
CA ILE A 7 21.27 3.22 11.42
C ILE A 7 21.46 1.89 10.70
N LYS A 8 22.64 1.25 10.83
CA LYS A 8 22.91 -0.06 10.22
C LYS A 8 21.92 -1.13 10.70
N SER A 9 21.68 -1.19 12.00
CA SER A 9 20.73 -2.16 12.57
C SER A 9 19.29 -1.94 12.09
N TYR A 10 18.85 -0.68 11.97
CA TYR A 10 17.52 -0.37 11.43
C TYR A 10 17.40 -0.84 9.98
N ILE A 11 18.39 -0.54 9.13
CA ILE A 11 18.41 -0.97 7.73
C ILE A 11 18.42 -2.49 7.60
N GLU A 12 19.24 -3.19 8.40
CA GLU A 12 19.29 -4.66 8.41
C GLU A 12 17.94 -5.27 8.77
N ASN A 13 17.27 -4.75 9.82
CA ASN A 13 15.95 -5.20 10.24
C ASN A 13 14.87 -4.94 9.18
N GLU A 14 14.94 -3.80 8.49
CA GLU A 14 14.00 -3.45 7.42
C GLU A 14 14.16 -4.39 6.22
N ILE A 15 15.39 -4.66 5.79
CA ILE A 15 15.69 -5.64 4.72
C ILE A 15 15.21 -7.03 5.11
N GLU A 16 15.51 -7.49 6.33
CA GLU A 16 15.05 -8.81 6.80
C GLU A 16 13.52 -8.92 6.79
N THR A 17 12.83 -7.84 7.22
CA THR A 17 11.37 -7.80 7.25
C THR A 17 10.79 -7.85 5.83
N ILE A 18 11.33 -7.06 4.90
CA ILE A 18 10.90 -7.03 3.50
C ILE A 18 11.10 -8.41 2.84
N ASN A 19 12.23 -9.07 3.10
CA ASN A 19 12.52 -10.40 2.54
C ASN A 19 11.58 -11.51 3.05
N LYS A 20 10.85 -11.29 4.15
CA LYS A 20 9.85 -12.23 4.67
C LYS A 20 8.47 -12.07 4.03
N ILE A 21 8.27 -11.03 3.23
CA ILE A 21 6.98 -10.78 2.59
C ILE A 21 6.73 -11.86 1.52
N ASP A 22 5.58 -12.51 1.62
CA ASP A 22 5.12 -13.52 0.67
C ASP A 22 4.70 -12.84 -0.65
N VAL A 23 5.53 -13.03 -1.68
CA VAL A 23 5.33 -12.44 -3.01
C VAL A 23 4.05 -12.98 -3.67
N ASP A 24 3.67 -14.22 -3.39
CA ASP A 24 2.46 -14.81 -3.98
C ASP A 24 1.20 -14.16 -3.41
N GLN A 25 1.21 -13.77 -2.13
CA GLN A 25 0.10 -13.02 -1.52
C GLN A 25 -0.01 -11.59 -2.06
N ILE A 26 1.12 -10.91 -2.29
CA ILE A 26 1.09 -9.60 -2.97
C ILE A 26 0.48 -9.75 -4.36
N ASN A 27 0.96 -10.74 -5.14
CA ASN A 27 0.45 -10.99 -6.48
C ASN A 27 -1.06 -11.29 -6.46
N ALA A 28 -1.54 -12.10 -5.52
CA ALA A 28 -2.97 -12.38 -5.36
C ALA A 28 -3.78 -11.10 -5.07
N ALA A 29 -3.28 -10.22 -4.19
CA ALA A 29 -3.93 -8.95 -3.88
C ALA A 29 -4.00 -8.02 -5.10
N LEU A 30 -2.92 -7.91 -5.89
CA LEU A 30 -2.90 -7.10 -7.11
C LEU A 30 -3.89 -7.63 -8.16
N ASN A 31 -3.91 -8.95 -8.40
CA ASN A 31 -4.88 -9.56 -9.31
C ASN A 31 -6.33 -9.30 -8.88
N LEU A 32 -6.61 -9.32 -7.57
CA LEU A 32 -7.94 -8.99 -7.05
C LEU A 32 -8.32 -7.53 -7.33
N LEU A 33 -7.37 -6.60 -7.19
CA LEU A 33 -7.58 -5.18 -7.51
C LEU A 33 -7.83 -4.97 -9.01
N GLU A 34 -7.10 -5.66 -9.88
CA GLU A 34 -7.31 -5.59 -11.34
C GLU A 34 -8.66 -6.16 -11.78
N VAL A 35 -9.13 -7.24 -11.15
CA VAL A 35 -10.50 -7.73 -11.39
C VAL A 35 -11.51 -6.73 -10.83
N GLY A 36 -11.22 -6.13 -9.67
CA GLY A 36 -12.05 -5.13 -9.01
C GLY A 36 -12.31 -3.89 -9.87
N ILE A 37 -11.28 -3.31 -10.48
CA ILE A 37 -11.41 -2.11 -11.31
C ILE A 37 -12.28 -2.37 -12.54
N LYS A 38 -12.17 -3.56 -13.18
CA LYS A 38 -12.96 -3.93 -14.36
C LYS A 38 -14.46 -4.04 -14.08
N ARG A 39 -14.83 -4.37 -12.84
CA ARG A 39 -16.24 -4.41 -12.38
C ARG A 39 -16.67 -3.14 -11.65
N GLU A 40 -15.84 -2.09 -11.70
CA GLU A 40 -16.05 -0.83 -11.02
C GLU A 40 -16.29 -0.93 -9.49
N ALA A 41 -15.69 -1.93 -8.84
CA ALA A 41 -15.84 -2.15 -7.41
C ALA A 41 -15.18 -1.05 -6.58
N THR A 42 -15.79 -0.75 -5.43
CA THR A 42 -15.19 0.12 -4.41
C THR A 42 -14.26 -0.68 -3.51
N VAL A 43 -13.06 -0.17 -3.28
CA VAL A 43 -12.08 -0.73 -2.34
C VAL A 43 -12.11 0.12 -1.08
N TYR A 44 -12.51 -0.47 0.04
CA TYR A 44 -12.52 0.21 1.33
C TYR A 44 -11.21 -0.06 2.07
N VAL A 45 -10.56 0.99 2.53
CA VAL A 45 -9.31 0.92 3.31
C VAL A 45 -9.48 1.67 4.62
N PHE A 46 -8.90 1.15 5.69
CA PHE A 46 -8.96 1.76 7.03
C PHE A 46 -7.76 1.30 7.84
N GLY A 47 -7.48 2.00 8.93
CA GLY A 47 -6.36 1.66 9.80
C GLY A 47 -6.34 2.49 11.05
N ASN A 48 -5.65 2.01 12.08
CA ASN A 48 -5.53 2.71 13.37
C ASN A 48 -4.16 3.38 13.52
N GLY A 49 -4.09 4.50 14.22
CA GLY A 49 -2.83 5.20 14.48
C GLY A 49 -2.08 5.55 13.20
N GLY A 50 -0.79 5.18 13.09
CA GLY A 50 0.00 5.42 11.88
C GLY A 50 -0.59 4.77 10.63
N SER A 51 -1.23 3.61 10.75
CA SER A 51 -1.90 2.94 9.62
C SER A 51 -3.12 3.72 9.13
N ALA A 52 -3.68 4.62 9.94
CA ALA A 52 -4.76 5.49 9.49
C ALA A 52 -4.28 6.44 8.39
N ALA A 53 -3.09 7.02 8.58
CA ALA A 53 -2.42 7.86 7.60
C ALA A 53 -2.06 7.08 6.33
N THR A 54 -1.58 5.83 6.48
CA THR A 54 -1.33 4.93 5.33
C THR A 54 -2.59 4.66 4.51
N ALA A 55 -3.73 4.38 5.17
CA ALA A 55 -4.99 4.14 4.46
C ALA A 55 -5.48 5.38 3.70
N SER A 56 -5.42 6.57 4.31
CA SER A 56 -5.76 7.83 3.62
C SER A 56 -4.81 8.14 2.46
N HIS A 57 -3.52 7.84 2.64
CA HIS A 57 -2.51 8.07 1.60
C HIS A 57 -2.73 7.17 0.39
N ILE A 58 -2.90 5.85 0.61
CA ILE A 58 -3.19 4.88 -0.46
C ILE A 58 -4.45 5.27 -1.22
N GLN A 59 -5.50 5.73 -0.53
CA GLN A 59 -6.71 6.19 -1.20
C GLN A 59 -6.40 7.31 -2.20
N ASN A 60 -5.58 8.29 -1.83
CA ASN A 60 -5.21 9.40 -2.70
C ASN A 60 -4.30 8.94 -3.86
N ASP A 61 -3.31 8.09 -3.59
CA ASP A 61 -2.39 7.57 -4.62
C ASP A 61 -3.14 6.83 -5.73
N PHE A 62 -4.09 5.95 -5.37
CA PHE A 62 -4.84 5.18 -6.37
C PHE A 62 -5.88 6.03 -7.10
N ASN A 63 -6.62 6.88 -6.38
CA ASN A 63 -7.71 7.65 -6.99
C ASN A 63 -7.22 8.87 -7.78
N LYS A 64 -6.09 9.45 -7.41
CA LYS A 64 -5.53 10.63 -8.07
C LYS A 64 -4.28 10.25 -8.85
N GLY A 65 -3.25 9.76 -8.18
CA GLY A 65 -1.96 9.46 -8.82
C GLY A 65 -2.08 8.48 -9.98
N ILE A 66 -2.66 7.31 -9.74
CA ILE A 66 -2.78 6.26 -10.78
C ILE A 66 -3.93 6.56 -11.72
N SER A 67 -5.13 6.85 -11.18
CA SER A 67 -6.35 6.99 -11.98
C SER A 67 -6.40 8.24 -12.88
N GLU A 68 -5.47 9.19 -12.74
CA GLU A 68 -5.28 10.28 -13.72
C GLU A 68 -4.68 9.78 -15.04
N HIS A 69 -4.00 8.64 -15.04
CA HIS A 69 -3.25 8.12 -16.19
C HIS A 69 -3.89 6.89 -16.86
N ILE A 70 -5.03 6.41 -16.35
CA ILE A 70 -5.73 5.23 -16.86
C ILE A 70 -7.20 5.52 -17.13
N LYS A 71 -7.81 4.76 -18.05
CA LYS A 71 -9.21 4.95 -18.47
C LYS A 71 -10.18 4.41 -17.42
N GLU A 72 -10.03 3.15 -17.05
CA GLU A 72 -10.74 2.54 -15.93
C GLU A 72 -10.13 3.07 -14.63
N LYS A 73 -10.95 3.63 -13.73
CA LYS A 73 -10.44 4.30 -12.52
C LYS A 73 -10.64 3.44 -11.29
N PHE A 74 -9.66 3.45 -10.41
CA PHE A 74 -9.80 2.88 -9.08
C PHE A 74 -10.80 3.71 -8.25
N ARG A 75 -11.49 3.03 -7.32
CA ARG A 75 -12.49 3.63 -6.43
C ARG A 75 -12.15 3.28 -4.98
N PHE A 76 -11.05 3.81 -4.47
CA PHE A 76 -10.67 3.63 -3.07
C PHE A 76 -11.46 4.59 -2.17
N LEU A 77 -11.92 4.12 -1.02
CA LEU A 77 -12.50 4.95 0.03
C LEU A 77 -11.79 4.66 1.36
N CYS A 78 -11.21 5.68 1.97
CA CYS A 78 -10.68 5.60 3.32
C CYS A 78 -11.83 5.79 4.32
N LEU A 79 -11.96 4.90 5.31
CA LEU A 79 -13.02 4.95 6.33
C LEU A 79 -12.61 5.64 7.64
N ASN A 80 -11.37 6.12 7.73
CA ASN A 80 -10.87 6.87 8.89
C ASN A 80 -11.34 8.33 8.89
#